data_AF-A0A928LG03-F1
#
_entry.id   AF-A0A928LG03-F1
#
_cell.length_a   1.000
_cell.length_b   1.000
_cell.length_c   1.000
_cell.angle_alpha   90.00
_cell.angle_beta   90.00
_cell.angle_gamma   90.00
#
_symmetry.space_group_name_H-M   'P 1'
#
loop_
_entity.id
_entity.type
_entity.pdbx_description
1 polymer ?
#
loop_
_entity_poly.entity_id
_entity_poly.type
_entity_poly.pdbx_seq_one_letter_code
_entity_poly.pdbx_strand_id
1 'polypeptide(L)'
;MDFRNIEGAEELFRSVNGISDGSNNIFFAFKNTNREGMKAGLAGGMIGAGLPGIIISKVAVTDSVVLNGSFAALLINQTERGLGIIPMDQKGLQLTLNVNKLVPDTENYIFIENEAISEIKVKNFSFLNKKLQKVNISIDKIKLYLLARVAEKDIPYHEKNFAVFMDKYKKK
;
A
#
# COMPACT_ATOMS: atom_id res chain seq x y z
N MET A 1 -6.73 -11.68 14.34
CA MET A 1 -7.09 -11.40 12.94
C MET A 1 -5.91 -11.77 12.06
N ASP A 2 -6.08 -12.67 11.09
CA ASP A 2 -5.01 -13.12 10.19
C ASP A 2 -5.24 -12.56 8.79
N PHE A 3 -4.41 -11.61 8.36
CA PHE A 3 -4.53 -10.93 7.07
C PHE A 3 -4.27 -11.85 5.86
N ARG A 4 -3.77 -13.07 6.07
CA ARG A 4 -3.43 -14.01 5.00
C ARG A 4 -4.66 -14.69 4.38
N ASN A 5 -5.79 -14.69 5.07
CA ASN A 5 -7.09 -15.00 4.49
C ASN A 5 -7.90 -13.71 4.28
N ILE A 6 -8.91 -13.76 3.42
CA ILE A 6 -9.64 -12.57 3.00
C ILE A 6 -10.52 -12.04 4.13
N GLU A 7 -11.16 -12.91 4.90
CA GLU A 7 -12.03 -12.54 6.01
C GLU A 7 -11.28 -11.75 7.09
N GLY A 8 -10.08 -12.21 7.44
CA GLY A 8 -9.21 -11.53 8.40
C GLY A 8 -8.61 -10.23 7.85
N ALA A 9 -8.34 -10.15 6.55
CA ALA A 9 -7.94 -8.89 5.92
C ALA A 9 -9.09 -7.86 5.92
N GLU A 10 -10.32 -8.29 5.62
CA GLU A 10 -11.50 -7.44 5.70
C GLU A 10 -11.81 -7.02 7.14
N GLU A 11 -11.63 -7.92 8.13
CA GLU A 11 -11.83 -7.60 9.55
C GLU A 11 -10.83 -6.53 10.02
N LEU A 12 -9.56 -6.60 9.57
CA LEU A 12 -8.58 -5.56 9.83
C LEU A 12 -9.04 -4.21 9.28
N PHE A 13 -9.53 -4.16 8.03
CA PHE A 13 -10.08 -2.91 7.48
C PHE A 13 -11.36 -2.47 8.17
N ARG A 14 -12.27 -3.38 8.56
CA ARG A 14 -13.47 -3.04 9.34
C ARG A 14 -13.12 -2.38 10.66
N SER A 15 -12.08 -2.85 11.35
CA SER A 15 -11.66 -2.29 12.64
C SER A 15 -11.21 -0.82 12.56
N VAL A 16 -10.86 -0.34 11.36
CA VAL A 16 -10.46 1.04 11.08
C VAL A 16 -11.45 1.80 10.19
N ASN A 17 -12.68 1.28 10.03
CA ASN A 17 -13.71 1.82 9.11
C ASN A 17 -13.21 1.97 7.66
N GLY A 18 -12.31 1.09 7.21
CA GLY A 18 -11.68 1.09 5.90
C GLY A 18 -12.32 0.16 4.86
N ILE A 19 -13.51 -0.39 5.15
CA ILE A 19 -14.35 -1.11 4.18
C ILE A 19 -15.39 -0.16 3.60
N SER A 20 -15.57 -0.18 2.29
CA SER A 20 -16.66 0.51 1.59
C SER A 20 -17.87 -0.41 1.38
N ASP A 21 -19.07 0.16 1.31
CA ASP A 21 -20.29 -0.52 0.89
C ASP A 21 -20.28 -0.90 -0.60
N GLY A 22 -19.47 -0.22 -1.41
CA GLY A 22 -19.35 -0.45 -2.85
C GLY A 22 -18.37 -1.57 -3.17
N SER A 23 -17.13 -1.19 -3.47
CA SER A 23 -16.07 -2.11 -3.90
C SER A 23 -14.94 -2.15 -2.88
N ASN A 24 -14.43 -3.36 -2.62
CA ASN A 24 -13.24 -3.59 -1.83
C ASN A 24 -12.34 -4.56 -2.58
N ASN A 25 -11.14 -4.12 -2.91
CA ASN A 25 -10.15 -4.93 -3.60
C ASN A 25 -8.87 -4.95 -2.77
N ILE A 26 -8.74 -5.96 -1.92
CA ILE A 26 -7.67 -6.06 -0.92
C ILE A 26 -6.49 -6.87 -1.47
N PHE A 27 -5.30 -6.29 -1.42
CA PHE A 27 -4.05 -6.94 -1.77
C PHE A 27 -2.90 -6.34 -0.95
N PHE A 28 -1.69 -6.89 -1.05
CA PHE A 28 -0.54 -6.37 -0.32
C PHE A 28 0.61 -6.01 -1.27
N ALA A 29 1.50 -5.14 -0.84
CA ALA A 29 2.70 -4.79 -1.57
C ALA A 29 3.86 -4.45 -0.62
N PHE A 30 5.05 -4.95 -0.90
CA PHE A 30 6.26 -4.66 -0.14
C PHE A 30 6.85 -3.29 -0.53
N LYS A 31 7.56 -2.66 0.41
CA LYS A 31 8.40 -1.50 0.08
C LYS A 31 9.47 -1.88 -0.94
N ASN A 32 9.65 -1.06 -1.97
CA ASN A 32 10.72 -1.23 -2.95
C ASN A 32 12.03 -0.62 -2.44
N THR A 33 12.86 -1.41 -1.76
CA THR A 33 14.15 -0.96 -1.20
C THR A 33 15.24 -0.73 -2.25
N ASN A 34 15.07 -1.22 -3.49
CA ASN A 34 16.00 -0.97 -4.61
C ASN A 34 15.93 0.48 -5.15
N ARG A 35 15.03 1.30 -4.63
CA ARG A 35 15.00 2.74 -4.86
C ARG A 35 15.38 3.40 -3.54
N GLU A 36 16.46 4.18 -3.51
CA GLU A 36 16.85 5.04 -2.37
C GLU A 36 15.87 6.23 -2.15
N GLY A 37 14.59 6.05 -2.45
CA GLY A 37 13.72 7.11 -2.97
C GLY A 37 12.39 7.27 -2.28
N MET A 38 12.09 6.59 -1.18
CA MET A 38 11.08 7.12 -0.25
C MET A 38 11.73 8.27 0.54
N LYS A 39 12.20 9.30 -0.17
CA LYS A 39 12.71 10.54 0.42
C LYS A 39 11.50 11.41 0.74
N ALA A 40 10.74 11.02 1.74
CA ALA A 40 9.88 11.97 2.41
C ALA A 40 10.80 13.00 3.09
N GLY A 41 10.71 14.26 2.64
CA GLY A 41 11.24 15.40 3.40
C GLY A 41 12.40 16.21 2.82
N LEU A 42 13.13 15.78 1.78
CA LEU A 42 14.32 16.53 1.30
C LEU A 42 14.36 16.91 -0.18
N ALA A 43 13.41 16.46 -0.99
CA ALA A 43 13.24 16.96 -2.37
C ALA A 43 12.08 17.97 -2.47
N GLY A 44 12.15 19.05 -1.68
CA GLY A 44 11.46 20.32 -2.00
C GLY A 44 9.96 20.46 -1.67
N GLY A 45 9.42 19.75 -0.68
CA GLY A 45 8.04 19.98 -0.25
C GLY A 45 7.81 19.53 1.18
N MET A 46 7.55 20.48 2.07
CA MET A 46 6.96 20.18 3.38
C MET A 46 5.74 19.29 3.16
N ILE A 47 5.63 18.17 3.88
CA ILE A 47 4.35 17.50 4.06
C ILE A 47 3.54 18.48 4.91
N GLY A 48 2.83 19.41 4.27
CA GLY A 48 2.04 20.41 4.99
C GLY A 48 0.98 19.72 5.84
N ALA A 49 0.66 20.29 6.99
CA ALA A 49 -0.53 19.90 7.75
C ALA A 49 -1.76 20.12 6.85
N GLY A 50 -2.32 19.04 6.30
CA GLY A 50 -3.53 19.07 5.47
C GLY A 50 -3.29 18.87 3.98
N LEU A 51 -2.75 17.72 3.57
CA LEU A 51 -2.91 17.25 2.19
C LEU A 51 -4.41 16.96 1.96
N PRO A 52 -5.12 17.73 1.12
CA PRO A 52 -6.55 17.51 0.88
C PRO A 52 -6.79 16.10 0.36
N GLY A 53 -7.84 15.44 0.86
CA GLY A 53 -8.17 14.06 0.50
C GLY A 53 -7.32 12.98 1.19
N ILE A 54 -6.49 13.34 2.17
CA ILE A 54 -5.82 12.37 3.05
C ILE A 54 -6.48 12.38 4.44
N ILE A 55 -6.93 11.22 4.90
CA ILE A 55 -7.52 11.03 6.22
C ILE A 55 -6.60 10.12 7.04
N ILE A 56 -6.13 10.63 8.18
CA ILE A 56 -5.29 9.90 9.15
C ILE A 56 -5.92 10.07 10.53
N SER A 57 -6.17 8.97 11.23
CA SER A 57 -6.99 8.99 12.45
C SER A 57 -6.23 9.36 13.73
N LYS A 58 -4.90 9.17 13.78
CA LYS A 58 -4.15 9.18 15.05
C LYS A 58 -2.91 10.08 15.10
N VAL A 59 -2.38 10.49 13.96
CA VAL A 59 -1.14 11.29 13.88
C VAL A 59 -1.26 12.42 12.86
N ALA A 60 -0.42 13.44 12.98
CA ALA A 60 -0.29 14.47 11.96
C ALA A 60 0.16 13.84 10.63
N VAL A 61 -0.26 14.43 9.51
CA VAL A 61 0.11 13.95 8.16
C VAL A 61 1.63 13.84 7.98
N THR A 62 2.38 14.75 8.62
CA THR A 62 3.85 14.77 8.67
C THR A 62 4.46 13.51 9.28
N ASP A 63 3.78 12.88 10.23
CA ASP A 63 4.28 11.76 11.01
C ASP A 63 3.75 10.41 10.50
N SER A 64 3.00 10.43 9.40
CA SER A 64 2.43 9.22 8.80
C SER A 64 3.51 8.21 8.42
N VAL A 65 3.43 7.02 9.03
CA VAL A 65 4.26 5.85 8.72
C VAL A 65 4.24 5.50 7.22
N VAL A 66 3.07 5.63 6.58
CA VAL A 66 2.93 5.36 5.15
C VAL A 66 3.59 6.44 4.30
N LEU A 67 3.33 7.72 4.58
CA LEU A 67 3.85 8.81 3.74
C LEU A 67 5.35 9.04 3.94
N ASN A 68 5.86 8.80 5.14
CA ASN A 68 7.30 8.87 5.44
C ASN A 68 8.07 7.60 4.99
N GLY A 69 7.35 6.53 4.62
CA GLY A 69 7.94 5.28 4.16
C GLY A 69 8.49 4.38 5.24
N SER A 70 8.12 4.56 6.51
CA SER A 70 8.62 3.77 7.65
C SER A 70 7.88 2.45 7.82
N PHE A 71 7.70 1.70 6.75
CA PHE A 71 7.02 0.39 6.75
C PHE A 71 7.84 -0.64 5.97
N ALA A 72 7.56 -1.93 6.20
CA ALA A 72 8.11 -3.03 5.41
C ALA A 72 7.19 -3.41 4.23
N ALA A 73 5.88 -3.40 4.47
CA ALA A 73 4.86 -3.64 3.45
C ALA A 73 3.60 -2.82 3.74
N LEU A 74 2.68 -2.82 2.80
CA LEU A 74 1.35 -2.22 2.90
C LEU A 74 0.31 -3.28 2.60
N LEU A 75 -0.72 -3.38 3.44
CA LEU A 75 -1.99 -3.99 3.08
C LEU A 75 -2.88 -2.87 2.53
N ILE A 76 -3.37 -3.05 1.30
CA ILE A 76 -4.05 -2.01 0.52
C ILE A 76 -5.45 -2.51 0.17
N ASN A 77 -6.46 -1.73 0.53
CA ASN A 77 -7.83 -1.88 0.03
C ASN A 77 -8.11 -0.78 -1.00
N GLN A 78 -8.24 -1.17 -2.28
CA GLN A 78 -8.72 -0.25 -3.30
C GLN A 78 -10.25 -0.23 -3.32
N THR A 79 -10.83 0.94 -3.06
CA THR A 79 -12.27 1.18 -3.09
C THR A 79 -12.64 2.04 -4.30
N GLU A 80 -13.92 2.40 -4.42
CA GLU A 80 -14.39 3.38 -5.40
C GLU A 80 -14.03 4.82 -5.02
N ARG A 81 -13.78 5.09 -3.74
CA ARG A 81 -13.43 6.42 -3.22
C ARG A 81 -11.92 6.69 -3.13
N GLY A 82 -11.10 5.64 -3.08
CA GLY A 82 -9.67 5.80 -2.87
C GLY A 82 -8.96 4.53 -2.46
N LEU A 83 -7.89 4.70 -1.68
CA LEU A 83 -7.07 3.62 -1.13
C LEU A 83 -7.08 3.68 0.40
N GLY A 84 -7.61 2.64 1.04
CA GLY A 84 -7.35 2.36 2.45
C GLY A 84 -6.03 1.61 2.58
N ILE A 85 -5.15 2.06 3.47
CA ILE A 85 -3.81 1.49 3.62
C ILE A 85 -3.51 1.25 5.09
N ILE A 86 -3.22 -0.01 5.42
CA ILE A 86 -2.68 -0.42 6.72
C ILE A 86 -1.18 -0.69 6.52
N PRO A 87 -0.27 0.11 7.11
CA PRO A 87 1.14 -0.21 7.08
C PRO A 87 1.42 -1.51 7.84
N MET A 88 2.45 -2.23 7.40
CA MET A 88 2.87 -3.47 8.03
C MET A 88 4.34 -3.37 8.41
N ASP A 89 4.59 -3.60 9.68
CA ASP A 89 5.93 -3.76 10.23
C ASP A 89 6.40 -5.20 10.07
N GLN A 90 7.70 -5.36 10.25
CA GLN A 90 8.33 -6.65 10.17
C GLN A 90 8.96 -7.02 11.49
N LYS A 91 8.71 -8.26 11.96
CA LYS A 91 9.41 -8.81 13.11
C LYS A 91 10.78 -9.38 12.71
N GLY A 92 11.84 -8.77 13.25
CA GLY A 92 13.24 -9.20 13.06
C GLY A 92 13.85 -8.77 11.72
N LEU A 93 15.10 -9.16 11.48
CA LEU A 93 15.82 -8.86 10.22
C LEU A 93 15.29 -9.74 9.07
N GLN A 94 15.00 -9.16 7.90
CA GLN A 94 14.77 -9.92 6.65
C GLN A 94 15.77 -9.51 5.59
N LEU A 95 16.40 -10.55 5.04
CA LEU A 95 17.17 -10.46 3.81
C LEU A 95 16.28 -10.73 2.57
N THR A 96 15.03 -11.19 2.77
CA THR A 96 14.09 -11.59 1.69
C THR A 96 12.66 -11.16 1.99
N LEU A 97 11.82 -10.97 0.97
CA LEU A 97 10.39 -10.65 1.11
C LEU A 97 9.60 -11.88 1.60
N ASN A 98 9.06 -11.82 2.83
CA ASN A 98 8.33 -12.90 3.50
C ASN A 98 7.14 -12.32 4.26
N VAL A 99 5.94 -12.74 3.86
CA VAL A 99 4.68 -12.24 4.41
C VAL A 99 4.40 -12.76 5.82
N ASN A 100 4.93 -13.92 6.21
CA ASN A 100 4.63 -14.54 7.52
C ASN A 100 5.25 -13.81 8.72
N LYS A 101 6.14 -12.83 8.47
CA LYS A 101 6.77 -12.00 9.49
C LYS A 101 6.17 -10.60 9.58
N LEU A 102 5.20 -10.30 8.73
CA LEU A 102 4.53 -9.01 8.71
C LEU A 102 3.47 -8.93 9.79
N VAL A 103 3.40 -7.77 10.44
CA VAL A 103 2.41 -7.45 11.45
C VAL A 103 1.67 -6.19 11.00
N PRO A 104 0.34 -6.27 10.74
CA PRO A 104 -0.45 -5.09 10.42
C PRO A 104 -0.46 -4.10 11.58
N ASP A 105 -0.33 -2.82 11.26
CA ASP A 105 -0.42 -1.72 12.21
C ASP A 105 -1.64 -0.85 11.88
N THR A 106 -2.76 -1.21 12.48
CA THR A 106 -4.05 -0.51 12.32
C THR A 106 -4.06 0.88 12.94
N GLU A 107 -3.15 1.17 13.88
CA GLU A 107 -3.06 2.48 14.52
C GLU A 107 -2.59 3.56 13.53
N ASN A 108 -1.77 3.15 12.56
CA ASN A 108 -1.23 4.01 11.50
C ASN A 108 -1.98 3.86 10.16
N TYR A 109 -3.25 3.43 10.22
CA TYR A 109 -4.13 3.43 9.05
C TYR A 109 -4.25 4.83 8.43
N ILE A 110 -4.23 4.86 7.09
CA ILE A 110 -4.47 6.05 6.28
C ILE A 110 -5.46 5.73 5.18
N PHE A 111 -6.36 6.67 4.92
CA PHE A 111 -7.18 6.66 3.72
C PHE A 111 -6.76 7.79 2.79
N ILE A 112 -6.59 7.48 1.51
CA ILE A 112 -6.18 8.42 0.47
C ILE A 112 -7.29 8.45 -0.59
N GLU A 113 -8.02 9.54 -0.65
CA GLU A 113 -9.07 9.77 -1.64
C GLU A 113 -8.49 9.83 -3.06
N ASN A 114 -9.28 9.44 -4.05
CA ASN A 114 -8.86 9.44 -5.45
C ASN A 114 -8.33 10.81 -5.91
N GLU A 115 -8.94 11.89 -5.42
CA GLU A 115 -8.58 13.28 -5.72
C GLU A 115 -7.15 13.63 -5.25
N ALA A 116 -6.66 12.97 -4.20
CA ALA A 116 -5.30 13.14 -3.69
C ALA A 116 -4.26 12.32 -4.49
N ILE A 117 -4.71 11.32 -5.27
CA ILE A 117 -3.85 10.42 -6.02
C ILE A 117 -3.61 10.99 -7.41
N SER A 118 -2.43 11.56 -7.64
CA SER A 118 -2.07 12.14 -8.93
C SER A 118 -1.76 11.07 -9.99
N GLU A 119 -1.24 9.91 -9.57
CA GLU A 119 -0.94 8.82 -10.51
C GLU A 119 -0.75 7.46 -9.82
N ILE A 120 -1.33 6.40 -10.40
CA ILE A 120 -0.95 5.01 -10.10
C ILE A 120 -0.33 4.39 -11.34
N LYS A 121 0.85 3.81 -11.19
CA LYS A 121 1.58 3.09 -12.26
C LYS A 121 1.91 1.68 -11.82
N VAL A 122 1.41 0.70 -12.57
CA VAL A 122 1.80 -0.71 -12.44
C VAL A 122 2.64 -1.13 -13.65
N LYS A 123 3.83 -1.68 -13.41
CA LYS A 123 4.76 -2.15 -14.46
C LYS A 123 5.50 -3.40 -14.01
N ASN A 124 5.92 -4.24 -14.95
CA ASN A 124 6.80 -5.38 -14.62
C ASN A 124 8.09 -4.88 -13.95
N PHE A 125 8.58 -5.61 -12.94
CA PHE A 125 9.82 -5.26 -12.25
C PHE A 125 11.01 -5.24 -13.20
N SER A 126 11.12 -6.28 -14.02
CA SER A 126 12.06 -6.37 -15.15
C SER A 126 11.35 -6.92 -16.38
N PHE A 127 11.96 -6.77 -17.56
CA PHE A 127 11.41 -7.32 -18.80
C PHE A 127 11.23 -8.84 -18.76
N LEU A 128 12.14 -9.53 -18.06
CA LEU A 128 12.14 -10.99 -17.92
C LEU A 128 11.25 -11.49 -16.78
N ASN A 129 11.14 -10.74 -15.67
CA ASN A 129 10.35 -11.14 -14.52
C ASN A 129 9.00 -10.44 -14.49
N LYS A 130 7.98 -11.11 -15.04
CA LYS A 130 6.58 -10.67 -15.00
C LYS A 130 5.84 -11.09 -13.72
N LYS A 131 6.46 -11.93 -12.87
CA LYS A 131 5.87 -12.40 -11.60
C LYS A 131 5.98 -11.37 -10.48
N LEU A 132 6.78 -10.31 -10.68
CA LEU A 132 6.93 -9.19 -9.76
C LEU A 132 6.62 -7.88 -10.48
N GLN A 133 5.78 -7.06 -9.87
CA GLN A 133 5.32 -5.78 -10.41
C GLN A 133 5.83 -4.64 -9.52
N LYS A 134 6.30 -3.56 -10.15
CA LYS A 134 6.47 -2.25 -9.53
C LYS A 134 5.10 -1.60 -9.45
N VAL A 135 4.70 -1.21 -8.24
CA VAL A 135 3.48 -0.43 -8.00
C VAL A 135 3.93 0.92 -7.45
N ASN A 136 3.75 1.98 -8.23
CA ASN A 136 4.07 3.33 -7.79
C ASN A 136 2.79 4.13 -7.63
N ILE A 137 2.61 4.74 -6.46
CA ILE A 137 1.45 5.58 -6.13
C ILE A 137 2.00 6.98 -5.85
N SER A 138 1.61 7.96 -6.66
CA SER A 138 1.99 9.37 -6.51
C SER A 138 0.84 10.11 -5.83
N ILE A 139 1.15 10.81 -4.75
CA ILE A 139 0.21 11.56 -3.90
C ILE A 139 0.82 12.93 -3.69
N ASP A 140 0.30 13.94 -4.39
CA ASP A 140 0.95 15.26 -4.50
C ASP A 140 2.46 15.13 -4.82
N LYS A 141 3.35 15.62 -3.93
CA LYS A 141 4.82 15.56 -4.06
C LYS A 141 5.44 14.27 -3.53
N ILE A 142 4.64 13.39 -2.93
CA ILE A 142 5.07 12.13 -2.33
C ILE A 142 4.88 11.00 -3.33
N LYS A 143 5.78 10.03 -3.30
CA LYS A 143 5.67 8.83 -4.12
C LYS A 143 6.00 7.57 -3.33
N LEU A 144 5.02 6.68 -3.24
CA LEU A 144 5.19 5.34 -2.70
C LEU A 144 5.76 4.46 -3.79
N TYR A 145 6.92 3.86 -3.53
CA TYR A 145 7.57 2.90 -4.43
C TYR A 145 7.43 1.51 -3.84
N LEU A 146 6.61 0.67 -4.46
CA LEU A 146 6.23 -0.64 -3.94
C LEU A 146 6.55 -1.77 -4.93
N LEU A 147 6.56 -3.00 -4.42
CA LEU A 147 6.71 -4.25 -5.15
C LEU A 147 5.61 -5.22 -4.74
N ALA A 148 4.86 -5.74 -5.70
CA ALA A 148 3.86 -6.77 -5.47
C ALA A 148 4.16 -7.98 -6.35
N ARG A 149 4.13 -9.18 -5.78
CA ARG A 149 4.16 -10.40 -6.60
C ARG A 149 2.80 -10.52 -7.30
N VAL A 150 2.75 -11.15 -8.47
CA VAL A 150 1.46 -11.42 -9.12
C VAL A 150 0.65 -12.43 -8.31
N ALA A 151 1.33 -13.43 -7.75
CA ALA A 151 0.75 -14.42 -6.87
C ALA A 151 1.63 -14.54 -5.62
N GLU A 152 0.99 -14.70 -4.45
CA GLU A 152 1.65 -14.96 -3.18
C GLU A 152 1.04 -16.21 -2.57
N LYS A 153 1.85 -17.24 -2.35
CA LYS A 153 1.38 -18.58 -1.98
C LYS A 153 0.63 -18.56 -0.65
N ASP A 154 1.13 -17.77 0.29
CA ASP A 154 0.59 -17.71 1.65
C ASP A 154 -0.61 -16.76 1.75
N ILE A 155 -1.00 -16.09 0.65
CA ILE A 155 -2.13 -15.16 0.61
C ILE A 155 -2.98 -15.44 -0.65
N PRO A 156 -3.84 -16.48 -0.62
CA PRO A 156 -4.51 -16.99 -1.83
C PRO A 156 -5.40 -15.96 -2.55
N TYR A 157 -6.04 -15.04 -1.83
CA TYR A 157 -6.88 -14.00 -2.43
C TYR A 157 -6.07 -12.96 -3.21
N HIS A 158 -4.75 -12.88 -2.97
CA HIS A 158 -3.90 -11.83 -3.51
C HIS A 158 -3.87 -11.83 -5.03
N GLU A 159 -3.76 -12.99 -5.68
CA GLU A 159 -3.58 -13.07 -7.13
C GLU A 159 -4.78 -12.50 -7.87
N LYS A 160 -5.99 -12.92 -7.49
CA LYS A 160 -7.24 -12.43 -8.09
C LYS A 160 -7.41 -10.92 -7.86
N ASN A 161 -7.22 -10.48 -6.63
CA ASN A 161 -7.45 -9.08 -6.25
C ASN A 161 -6.41 -8.14 -6.88
N PHE A 162 -5.15 -8.55 -6.86
CA PHE A 162 -4.09 -7.77 -7.49
C PHE A 162 -4.24 -7.75 -9.02
N ALA A 163 -4.73 -8.82 -9.65
CA ALA A 163 -5.04 -8.81 -11.09
C ALA A 163 -6.07 -7.72 -11.45
N VAL A 164 -7.14 -7.56 -10.67
CA VAL A 164 -8.11 -6.46 -10.86
C VAL A 164 -7.43 -5.08 -10.78
N PHE A 165 -6.54 -4.90 -9.80
CA PHE A 165 -5.78 -3.65 -9.66
C PHE A 165 -4.81 -3.43 -10.83
N MET A 166 -4.14 -4.49 -11.30
CA MET A 166 -3.28 -4.42 -12.47
C MET A 166 -4.05 -4.03 -13.72
N ASP A 167 -5.20 -4.64 -13.98
CA ASP A 167 -5.99 -4.35 -15.19
C ASP A 167 -6.45 -2.89 -15.25
N LYS A 168 -6.71 -2.28 -14.08
CA LYS A 168 -7.08 -0.87 -13.97
C LYS A 168 -5.91 0.09 -14.24
N TYR A 169 -4.69 -0.24 -13.80
CA TYR A 169 -3.56 0.72 -13.73
C TYR A 169 -2.31 0.34 -14.53
N LYS A 170 -2.29 -0.83 -15.17
CA LYS A 170 -1.22 -1.22 -16.07
C LYS A 170 -1.40 -0.42 -17.36
N LYS A 171 -0.43 0.46 -17.66
CA LYS A 171 -0.40 1.12 -18.96
C LYS A 171 -0.34 0.04 -20.05
N LYS A 172 -1.31 0.05 -20.96
CA LYS A 172 -1.20 -0.64 -22.24
C LYS A 172 -0.02 -0.07 -23.02
#